data_AF-A0A5B9W602-F1
#
_entry.id   AF-A0A5B9W602-F1
#
_cell.length_a   1.000
_cell.length_b   1.000
_cell.length_c   1.000
_cell.angle_alpha   90.00
_cell.angle_beta   90.00
_cell.angle_gamma   90.00
#
_symmetry.space_group_name_H-M   'P 1'
#
loop_
_entity.id
_entity.type
_entity.pdbx_description
1 polymer ?
#
loop_
_entity_poly.entity_id
_entity_poly.type
_entity_poly.pdbx_seq_one_letter_code
_entity_poly.pdbx_strand_id
1 'polypeptide(L)'
;MPSVDRLVEYLRAFQKRKPMYVHPVDVKAVQNFLIGFEVGCHACGFEIDREFWWAAQEARGWDRRSVGPIPQMEAKGMSEAEIMDELVEIEILMLREQEERTA
;
A
#
# COMPACT_ATOMS: atom_id res chain seq x y z
N MET A 1 7.25 -14.58 -12.25
CA MET A 1 6.26 -13.63 -11.70
C MET A 1 6.00 -14.00 -10.25
N PRO A 2 6.16 -13.07 -9.29
CA PRO A 2 5.83 -13.34 -7.90
C PRO A 2 4.31 -13.58 -7.75
N SER A 3 3.91 -14.54 -6.92
CA SER A 3 2.49 -14.74 -6.58
C SER A 3 2.01 -13.65 -5.64
N VAL A 4 0.74 -13.23 -5.77
CA VAL A 4 0.12 -12.23 -4.88
C VAL A 4 0.21 -12.63 -3.41
N ASP A 5 0.02 -13.92 -3.08
CA ASP A 5 0.20 -14.41 -1.70
C ASP A 5 1.57 -14.06 -1.10
N ARG A 6 2.64 -14.13 -1.90
CA ARG A 6 3.99 -13.79 -1.46
C ARG A 6 4.16 -12.30 -1.29
N LEU A 7 3.62 -11.51 -2.22
CA LEU A 7 3.63 -10.05 -2.13
C LEU A 7 2.90 -9.57 -0.86
N VAL A 8 1.73 -10.14 -0.58
CA VAL A 8 0.95 -9.88 0.63
C VAL A 8 1.72 -10.32 1.89
N GLU A 9 2.37 -11.49 1.88
CA GLU A 9 3.21 -11.95 2.99
C GLU A 9 4.34 -10.94 3.31
N TYR A 10 5.00 -10.41 2.28
CA TYR A 10 6.03 -9.37 2.45
C TYR A 10 5.46 -8.08 3.06
N LEU A 11 4.33 -7.58 2.57
CA LEU A 11 3.68 -6.39 3.11
C LEU A 11 3.24 -6.58 4.56
N ARG A 12 2.70 -7.76 4.92
CA ARG A 12 2.36 -8.11 6.31
C ARG A 12 3.60 -8.20 7.20
N ALA A 13 4.71 -8.73 6.68
CA ALA A 13 5.98 -8.80 7.40
C ALA A 13 6.58 -7.40 7.64
N PHE A 14 6.47 -6.51 6.65
CA PHE A 14 6.82 -5.10 6.76
C PHE A 14 5.95 -4.39 7.81
N GLN A 15 4.62 -4.54 7.74
CA GLN A 15 3.68 -3.93 8.68
C GLN A 15 4.02 -4.23 10.14
N LYS A 16 4.37 -5.49 10.44
CA LYS A 16 4.72 -5.96 11.80
C LYS A 16 6.10 -5.48 12.27
N ARG A 17 7.02 -5.15 11.35
CA ARG A 17 8.43 -4.90 11.66
C ARG A 17 8.98 -3.66 10.94
N LYS A 18 8.17 -2.60 10.79
CA LYS A 18 8.55 -1.36 10.08
C LYS A 18 9.96 -0.84 10.43
N PRO A 19 10.41 -0.82 11.71
CA PRO A 19 11.75 -0.35 12.06
C PRO A 19 12.91 -1.14 11.43
N MET A 20 12.67 -2.36 10.93
CA MET A 20 13.66 -3.16 10.23
C MET A 20 13.86 -2.72 8.77
N TYR A 21 12.86 -2.06 8.18
CA TYR A 21 12.83 -1.73 6.75
C TYR A 21 12.98 -0.24 6.47
N VAL A 22 12.50 0.61 7.39
CA VAL A 22 12.50 2.07 7.21
C VAL A 22 13.05 2.79 8.44
N HIS A 23 13.77 3.88 8.20
CA HIS A 23 14.24 4.80 9.23
C HIS A 23 14.29 6.24 8.66
N PRO A 24 13.74 7.25 9.36
CA PRO A 24 12.87 7.14 10.55
C PRO A 24 11.59 6.34 10.27
N VAL A 25 10.90 5.90 11.33
CA VAL A 25 9.62 5.19 11.21
C VAL A 25 8.49 6.22 11.22
N ASP A 26 8.28 6.85 10.06
CA ASP A 26 7.24 7.85 9.84
C ASP A 26 6.42 7.56 8.58
N VAL A 27 5.33 8.30 8.39
CA VAL A 27 4.41 8.15 7.26
C VAL A 27 5.13 8.27 5.91
N LYS A 28 6.06 9.21 5.80
CA LYS A 28 6.78 9.48 4.55
C LYS A 28 7.72 8.32 4.19
N ALA A 29 8.42 7.76 5.17
CA ALA A 29 9.32 6.63 4.97
C ALA A 29 8.54 5.37 4.57
N VAL A 30 7.36 5.14 5.18
CA VAL A 30 6.45 4.06 4.77
C VAL A 30 5.95 4.27 3.34
N GLN A 31 5.50 5.49 3.00
CA GLN A 31 5.06 5.81 1.64
C GLN A 31 6.17 5.55 0.61
N ASN A 32 7.40 6.00 0.88
CA ASN A 32 8.55 5.75 0.00
C ASN A 32 8.86 4.27 -0.14
N PHE A 33 8.75 3.49 0.94
CA PHE A 33 8.93 2.05 0.90
C PHE A 33 7.89 1.38 -0.01
N LEU A 34 6.61 1.76 0.10
CA LEU A 34 5.54 1.20 -0.72
C LEU A 34 5.70 1.55 -2.21
N ILE A 35 6.13 2.77 -2.53
CA ILE A 35 6.51 3.14 -3.90
C ILE A 35 7.67 2.27 -4.41
N GLY A 36 8.69 2.05 -3.58
CA GLY A 36 9.82 1.17 -3.93
C GLY A 36 9.39 -0.29 -4.12
N PHE A 37 8.43 -0.75 -3.32
CA PHE A 37 7.82 -2.07 -3.46
C PHE A 37 7.06 -2.22 -4.77
N GLU A 38 6.26 -1.22 -5.18
CA GLU A 38 5.57 -1.17 -6.47
C GLU A 38 6.58 -1.26 -7.62
N VAL A 39 7.65 -0.46 -7.58
CA VAL A 39 8.75 -0.52 -8.56
C VAL A 39 9.39 -1.92 -8.59
N GLY A 40 9.60 -2.55 -7.43
CA GLY A 40 10.12 -3.91 -7.32
C GLY A 40 9.20 -4.96 -7.96
N CYS A 41 7.88 -4.82 -7.79
CA CYS A 41 6.89 -5.66 -8.43
C CYS A 41 6.98 -5.55 -9.96
N HIS A 42 6.99 -4.32 -10.49
CA HIS A 42 7.14 -4.07 -11.93
C HIS A 42 8.43 -4.67 -12.48
N ALA A 43 9.57 -4.47 -11.79
CA ALA A 43 10.85 -5.03 -12.21
C ALA A 43 10.87 -6.57 -12.23
N CYS A 44 9.99 -7.21 -11.44
CA CYS A 44 9.83 -8.66 -11.35
C CYS A 44 8.69 -9.22 -12.23
N GLY A 45 8.14 -8.38 -13.13
CA GLY A 45 7.10 -8.76 -14.07
C GLY A 45 5.70 -8.86 -13.47
N PHE A 46 5.44 -8.21 -12.33
CA PHE A 46 4.10 -7.99 -11.80
C PHE A 46 3.72 -6.52 -12.02
N GLU A 47 2.88 -6.25 -13.00
CA GLU A 47 2.41 -4.90 -13.27
C GLU A 47 1.28 -4.54 -12.31
N ILE A 48 1.42 -3.42 -11.60
CA ILE A 48 0.35 -2.89 -10.76
C ILE A 48 -0.50 -1.94 -11.60
N ASP A 49 -1.80 -2.22 -11.68
CA ASP A 49 -2.74 -1.35 -12.38
C ASP A 49 -3.28 -0.29 -11.42
N ARG A 50 -3.02 0.97 -11.79
CA ARG A 50 -3.42 2.18 -11.06
C ARG A 50 -4.91 2.25 -10.75
N GLU A 51 -5.78 1.66 -11.58
CA GLU A 51 -7.22 1.68 -11.31
C GLU A 51 -7.59 0.77 -10.12
N PHE A 52 -6.86 -0.32 -9.88
CA PHE A 52 -7.05 -1.12 -8.66
C PHE A 52 -6.54 -0.38 -7.42
N TRP A 53 -5.48 0.40 -7.55
CA TRP A 53 -5.02 1.24 -6.45
C TRP A 53 -6.03 2.32 -6.07
N TRP A 54 -6.74 2.90 -7.05
CA TRP A 54 -7.85 3.82 -6.79
C TRP A 54 -9.07 3.11 -6.20
N ALA A 55 -9.45 1.96 -6.76
CA ALA A 55 -10.58 1.17 -6.26
C ALA A 55 -10.37 0.75 -4.79
N ALA A 56 -9.15 0.30 -4.44
CA ALA A 56 -8.81 -0.07 -3.08
C ALA A 56 -8.92 1.11 -2.10
N GLN A 57 -8.52 2.31 -2.51
CA GLN A 57 -8.71 3.52 -1.68
C GLN A 57 -10.19 3.84 -1.45
N GLU A 58 -10.99 3.80 -2.52
CA GLU A 58 -12.43 4.07 -2.44
C GLU A 58 -13.14 3.01 -1.57
N ALA A 59 -12.79 1.74 -1.73
CA ALA A 59 -13.30 0.63 -0.91
C ALA A 59 -12.96 0.80 0.59
N ARG A 60 -11.86 1.50 0.90
CA ARG A 60 -11.47 1.86 2.27
C ARG A 60 -12.01 3.21 2.75
N GLY A 61 -12.83 3.88 1.92
CA GLY A 61 -13.53 5.11 2.31
C GLY A 61 -12.71 6.39 2.12
N TRP A 62 -11.78 6.38 1.16
CA TRP A 62 -10.97 7.53 0.76
C TRP A 62 -11.36 8.03 -0.63
N ASP A 63 -11.49 9.35 -0.78
CA ASP A 63 -11.81 9.94 -2.08
C ASP A 63 -10.61 9.84 -3.04
N ARG A 64 -10.88 9.63 -4.34
CA ARG A 64 -9.88 9.74 -5.40
C ARG A 64 -9.36 11.18 -5.52
N ARG A 65 -8.19 11.45 -4.96
CA ARG A 65 -7.50 12.75 -5.04
C ARG A 65 -6.07 12.57 -5.52
N SER A 66 -5.58 13.49 -6.34
CA SER A 66 -4.20 13.44 -6.88
C SER A 66 -3.13 13.42 -5.79
N VAL A 67 -3.40 14.03 -4.63
CA VAL A 67 -2.51 14.04 -3.46
C VAL A 67 -2.56 12.74 -2.64
N GLY A 68 -3.40 11.78 -3.03
CA GLY A 68 -3.59 10.52 -2.32
C GLY A 68 -4.48 10.63 -1.08
N PRO A 69 -4.52 9.57 -0.25
CA PRO A 69 -5.45 9.46 0.85
C PRO A 69 -4.89 10.04 2.17
N ILE A 70 -3.56 10.24 2.28
CA ILE A 70 -2.89 10.71 3.51
C ILE A 70 -3.50 12.02 4.05
N PRO A 71 -3.69 13.09 3.25
CA PRO A 71 -4.29 14.32 3.79
C PRO A 71 -5.72 14.14 4.30
N GLN A 72 -6.45 13.15 3.78
CA GLN A 72 -7.81 12.83 4.22
C GLN A 72 -7.78 12.06 5.54
N MET A 73 -6.80 11.16 5.71
CA MET A 73 -6.57 10.43 6.97
C MET A 73 -6.17 11.39 8.09
N GLU A 74 -5.26 12.33 7.81
CA GLU A 74 -4.87 13.39 8.74
C GLU A 74 -6.06 14.28 9.12
N ALA A 75 -6.89 14.68 8.14
CA ALA A 75 -8.10 15.46 8.39
C ALA A 75 -9.15 14.71 9.22
N LYS A 76 -9.18 13.37 9.15
CA LYS A 76 -10.01 12.52 10.02
C LYS A 76 -9.39 12.29 11.41
N GLY A 77 -8.20 12.84 11.68
CA GLY A 77 -7.54 12.74 12.99
C GLY A 77 -6.85 11.40 13.24
N MET A 78 -6.52 10.63 12.19
CA MET A 78 -5.75 9.40 12.35
C MET A 78 -4.33 9.71 12.84
N SER A 79 -3.82 8.89 13.74
CA SER A 79 -2.43 8.94 14.18
C SER A 79 -1.47 8.49 13.07
N GLU A 80 -0.19 8.87 13.15
CA GLU A 80 0.82 8.42 12.19
C GLU A 80 0.90 6.89 12.10
N ALA A 81 0.75 6.19 13.23
CA ALA A 81 0.74 4.72 13.26
C ALA A 81 -0.42 4.14 12.47
N GLU A 82 -1.63 4.68 12.65
CA GLU A 82 -2.83 4.26 11.93
C GLU A 82 -2.71 4.58 10.43
N ILE A 83 -2.16 5.75 10.07
CA ILE A 83 -1.91 6.11 8.67
C ILE A 83 -0.94 5.13 8.03
N MET A 84 0.18 4.83 8.69
CA MET A 84 1.17 3.88 8.18
C MET A 84 0.59 2.48 7.98
N ASP A 85 -0.27 2.01 8.89
CA ASP A 85 -0.94 0.72 8.74
C ASP A 85 -1.97 0.73 7.61
N GLU A 86 -2.78 1.78 7.53
CA GLU A 86 -3.81 1.94 6.51
C GLU A 86 -3.23 1.99 5.09
N LEU A 87 -2.09 2.65 4.90
CA LEU A 87 -1.37 2.63 3.62
C LEU A 87 -0.98 1.20 3.21
N VAL A 88 -0.53 0.36 4.15
CA VAL A 88 -0.20 -1.03 3.86
C VAL A 88 -1.46 -1.85 3.54
N GLU A 89 -2.57 -1.60 4.24
CA GLU A 89 -3.84 -2.27 3.94
C GLU A 89 -4.37 -1.94 2.54
N ILE A 90 -4.23 -0.69 2.09
CA ILE A 90 -4.62 -0.28 0.73
C ILE A 90 -3.82 -1.08 -0.31
N GLU A 91 -2.51 -1.21 -0.15
CA GLU A 91 -1.67 -1.98 -1.07
C GLU A 91 -2.04 -3.47 -1.07
N ILE A 92 -2.31 -4.05 0.10
CA ILE A 92 -2.74 -5.46 0.20
C ILE A 92 -4.09 -5.68 -0.48
N LEU A 93 -5.05 -4.77 -0.27
CA LEU A 93 -6.36 -4.85 -0.90
C LEU A 93 -6.24 -4.75 -2.43
N MET A 94 -5.48 -3.78 -2.92
CA MET A 94 -5.20 -3.60 -4.35
C MET A 94 -4.66 -4.90 -4.98
N LEU A 95 -3.65 -5.52 -4.37
CA LEU A 95 -3.07 -6.76 -4.88
C LEU A 95 -4.08 -7.90 -4.96
N ARG A 96 -4.97 -8.02 -3.97
CA ARG A 96 -6.01 -9.05 -3.93
C ARG A 96 -7.09 -8.82 -4.98
N GLU A 97 -7.58 -7.59 -5.10
CA GLU A 97 -8.58 -7.25 -6.12
C GLU A 97 -8.03 -7.46 -7.53
N GLN A 98 -6.76 -7.15 -7.75
CA GLN A 98 -6.11 -7.38 -9.05
C GLN A 98 -5.96 -8.88 -9.37
N GLU A 99 -5.57 -9.70 -8.39
CA GLU A 99 -5.52 -11.17 -8.55
C GLU A 99 -6.88 -11.74 -8.95
N GLU A 100 -7.95 -11.37 -8.24
CA GLU A 100 -9.30 -11.88 -8.49
C GLU A 100 -9.85 -11.52 -9.87
N ARG A 101 -9.46 -10.37 -10.42
CA ARG A 101 -9.91 -9.92 -11.76
C ARG A 101 -9.03 -10.37 -12.92
N THR A 102 -7.84 -10.89 -12.63
CA THR A 102 -6.89 -11.36 -13.66
C THR A 102 -6.77 -12.89 -13.72
N ALA A 103 -7.35 -13.60 -12.75
CA ALA A 103 -7.54 -15.06 -12.74
C ALA A 103 -8.65 -15.53 -13.69
#